data_AF-A0A091HPX0-F1
#
_entry.id   AF-A0A091HPX0-F1
#
_cell.length_a   1.000
_cell.length_b   1.000
_cell.length_c   1.000
_cell.angle_alpha   90.00
_cell.angle_beta   90.00
_cell.angle_gamma   90.00
#
_symmetry.space_group_name_H-M   'P 1'
#
loop_
_entity.id
_entity.type
_entity.pdbx_description
1 polymer ?
#
loop_
_entity_poly.entity_id
_entity_poly.type
_entity_poly.pdbx_seq_one_letter_code
_entity_poly.pdbx_strand_id
1 'polypeptide(L)'
;GYDFPAVLQWFAERVDLIILLFDAHKLEISDEFSEAIRALKGNEDKIRVVLNKADLVETQQLMRVYGALMWSLGKVFNTPEVLRVFIGSFWAQPLLNAENRRLFELEEQDLFQDIQNLPRNAALRKLNDLVKRARLLRVHAHILTRLRKSMPSVFGKEQKKKQLIHNLPLLFARIQLEHHIPPGDFPDCARMQELLAVHDFSRFPSLKRRALETLEEFLSSDIASLVPLLRQEELETPQGVPGVQGGAFDGSRQGPFGEEEEEEEGGEEEEWVVTKDKAKYDEIFYGLSPLGGKLSGKRAKGWMVSSNLPSSVLGRIWRLSDVDRDGMLDAEEFALAGHLIGVKLEGKGLPNDLPPRLVPPSKRR
;
A
#
# COMPACT_ATOMS: atom_id res chain seq x y z
N GLY A 1 7.50 34.40 2.54
CA GLY A 1 7.00 33.03 2.30
C GLY A 1 5.61 33.12 1.72
N TYR A 2 5.20 32.11 0.95
CA TYR A 2 3.81 31.94 0.52
C TYR A 2 3.12 30.91 1.43
N ASP A 3 1.79 30.86 1.40
CA ASP A 3 0.99 29.88 2.14
C ASP A 3 1.13 28.50 1.46
N PHE A 4 2.10 27.71 1.91
CA PHE A 4 2.40 26.39 1.34
C PHE A 4 1.24 25.38 1.50
N PRO A 5 0.60 25.26 2.69
CA PRO A 5 -0.61 24.45 2.85
C PRO A 5 -1.73 24.81 1.86
N ALA A 6 -2.02 26.10 1.66
CA ALA A 6 -3.07 26.51 0.73
C ALA A 6 -2.74 26.16 -0.73
N VAL A 7 -1.47 26.24 -1.12
CA VAL A 7 -1.03 25.82 -2.47
C VAL A 7 -1.19 24.31 -2.64
N LEU A 8 -0.81 23.51 -1.64
CA LEU A 8 -1.01 22.06 -1.67
C LEU A 8 -2.48 21.68 -1.78
N GLN A 9 -3.35 22.35 -1.03
CA GLN A 9 -4.80 22.15 -1.13
C GLN A 9 -5.30 22.47 -2.55
N TRP A 10 -4.82 23.55 -3.15
CA TRP A 10 -5.18 23.93 -4.53
C TRP A 10 -4.78 22.85 -5.54
N PHE A 11 -3.60 22.24 -5.39
CA PHE A 11 -3.18 21.11 -6.21
C PHE A 11 -4.01 19.87 -5.94
N ALA A 12 -4.28 19.52 -4.68
CA ALA A 12 -5.02 18.32 -4.30
C ALA A 12 -6.41 18.24 -4.95
N GLU A 13 -7.08 19.39 -5.14
CA GLU A 13 -8.36 19.50 -5.84
C GLU A 13 -8.28 19.22 -7.36
N ARG A 14 -7.08 19.26 -7.96
CA ARG A 14 -6.89 19.28 -9.43
C ARG A 14 -6.03 18.13 -9.95
N VAL A 15 -5.14 17.62 -9.13
CA VAL A 15 -4.24 16.54 -9.52
C VAL A 15 -4.93 15.19 -9.46
N ASP A 16 -4.40 14.27 -10.25
CA ASP A 16 -4.86 12.90 -10.34
C ASP A 16 -4.26 11.99 -9.26
N LEU A 17 -3.01 12.30 -8.86
CA LEU A 17 -2.21 11.52 -7.92
C LEU A 17 -1.32 12.47 -7.11
N ILE A 18 -1.12 12.15 -5.83
CA ILE A 18 -0.22 12.85 -4.93
C ILE A 18 0.77 11.82 -4.38
N ILE A 19 2.05 11.99 -4.70
CA ILE A 19 3.11 11.12 -4.18
C ILE A 19 3.77 11.80 -2.98
N LEU A 20 3.65 11.17 -1.80
CA LEU A 20 4.35 11.60 -0.58
C LEU A 20 5.60 10.75 -0.39
N LEU A 21 6.77 11.34 -0.55
CA LEU A 21 8.06 10.65 -0.43
C LEU A 21 8.62 10.78 0.99
N PHE A 22 9.06 9.66 1.54
CA PHE A 22 9.78 9.56 2.81
C PHE A 22 11.10 8.83 2.59
N ASP A 23 12.16 9.24 3.27
CA ASP A 23 13.47 8.60 3.20
C ASP A 23 13.60 7.57 4.34
N ALA A 24 13.81 6.29 4.00
CA ALA A 24 13.93 5.23 4.98
C ALA A 24 15.18 5.37 5.87
N HIS A 25 16.23 6.02 5.38
CA HIS A 25 17.46 6.24 6.13
C HIS A 25 17.34 7.42 7.11
N LYS A 26 16.51 8.41 6.79
CA LYS A 26 16.32 9.64 7.61
C LYS A 26 14.84 10.00 7.70
N LEU A 27 14.05 9.12 8.32
CA LEU A 27 12.63 9.38 8.52
C LEU A 27 12.45 10.51 9.54
N GLU A 28 12.08 11.68 9.05
CA GLU A 28 11.72 12.85 9.86
C GLU A 28 10.39 13.44 9.38
N ILE A 29 9.43 13.53 10.28
CA ILE A 29 8.12 14.13 10.01
C ILE A 29 8.04 15.41 10.84
N SER A 30 8.42 16.51 10.21
CA SER A 30 8.36 17.85 10.79
C SER A 30 6.91 18.31 11.04
N ASP A 31 6.76 19.35 11.87
CA ASP A 31 5.46 20.01 12.10
C ASP A 31 4.93 20.66 10.82
N GLU A 32 5.80 21.29 10.03
CA GLU A 32 5.44 21.90 8.73
C GLU A 32 4.93 20.84 7.74
N PHE A 33 5.58 19.68 7.71
CA PHE A 33 5.13 18.57 6.87
C PHE A 33 3.81 17.97 7.36
N SER A 34 3.60 17.91 8.69
CA SER A 34 2.32 17.49 9.26
C SER A 34 1.19 18.45 8.89
N GLU A 35 1.46 19.76 8.88
CA GLU A 35 0.50 20.78 8.43
C GLU A 35 0.21 20.65 6.92
N ALA A 36 1.23 20.43 6.11
CA ALA A 36 1.11 20.15 4.68
C ALA A 36 0.23 18.92 4.41
N ILE A 37 0.44 17.82 5.14
CA ILE A 37 -0.38 16.60 5.03
C ILE A 37 -1.84 16.88 5.43
N ARG A 38 -2.08 17.66 6.50
CA ARG A 38 -3.45 18.04 6.90
C ARG A 38 -4.19 18.83 5.82
N ALA A 39 -3.48 19.61 5.00
CA ALA A 39 -4.07 20.33 3.87
C ALA A 39 -4.58 19.40 2.75
N LEU A 40 -4.12 18.14 2.72
CA LEU A 40 -4.55 17.12 1.77
C LEU A 40 -5.78 16.33 2.23
N LYS A 41 -6.30 16.62 3.43
CA LYS A 41 -7.48 15.95 3.99
C LYS A 41 -8.69 16.06 3.06
N GLY A 42 -9.44 14.96 2.90
CA GLY A 42 -10.54 14.81 1.95
C GLY A 42 -10.11 14.35 0.55
N ASN A 43 -8.80 14.24 0.30
CA ASN A 43 -8.21 13.72 -0.94
C ASN A 43 -7.28 12.52 -0.67
N GLU A 44 -7.50 11.81 0.42
CA GLU A 44 -6.70 10.66 0.85
C GLU A 44 -6.66 9.56 -0.23
N ASP A 45 -7.74 9.42 -1.01
CA ASP A 45 -7.85 8.47 -2.12
C ASP A 45 -6.82 8.69 -3.24
N LYS A 46 -6.34 9.94 -3.39
CA LYS A 46 -5.33 10.34 -4.38
C LYS A 46 -3.90 10.17 -3.88
N ILE A 47 -3.71 9.84 -2.60
CA ILE A 47 -2.39 9.81 -1.98
C ILE A 47 -1.76 8.43 -2.15
N ARG A 48 -0.49 8.43 -2.56
CA ARG A 48 0.41 7.27 -2.54
C ARG A 48 1.63 7.64 -1.74
N VAL A 49 1.89 6.87 -0.69
CA VAL A 49 3.04 7.10 0.17
C VAL A 49 4.18 6.24 -0.35
N VAL A 50 5.37 6.81 -0.51
CA VAL A 50 6.54 6.09 -1.00
C VAL A 50 7.64 6.19 0.05
N LEU A 51 8.01 5.05 0.63
CA LEU A 51 9.15 4.92 1.52
C LEU A 51 10.38 4.58 0.67
N ASN A 52 11.07 5.64 0.25
CA ASN A 52 12.20 5.60 -0.67
C ASN A 52 13.52 5.29 0.06
N LYS A 53 14.54 4.88 -0.70
CA LYS A 53 15.89 4.53 -0.21
C LYS A 53 15.88 3.40 0.83
N ALA A 54 14.93 2.47 0.71
CA ALA A 54 14.78 1.33 1.60
C ALA A 54 16.01 0.38 1.54
N ASP A 55 16.76 0.39 0.45
CA ASP A 55 18.01 -0.38 0.29
C ASP A 55 19.19 0.14 1.14
N LEU A 56 19.09 1.35 1.72
CA LEU A 56 20.12 1.94 2.57
C LEU A 56 20.05 1.45 4.04
N VAL A 57 19.03 0.64 4.38
CA VAL A 57 18.79 0.16 5.74
C VAL A 57 18.64 -1.36 5.76
N GLU A 58 18.99 -1.97 6.88
CA GLU A 58 18.78 -3.41 7.09
C GLU A 58 17.29 -3.74 7.27
N THR A 59 16.91 -4.99 6.97
CA THR A 59 15.52 -5.47 7.00
C THR A 59 14.80 -5.16 8.33
N GLN A 60 15.45 -5.36 9.48
CA GLN A 60 14.84 -5.06 10.78
C GLN A 60 14.63 -3.55 10.99
N GLN A 61 15.58 -2.74 10.55
CA GLN A 61 15.48 -1.29 10.66
C GLN A 61 14.38 -0.76 9.73
N LEU A 62 14.27 -1.31 8.52
CA LEU A 62 13.21 -0.99 7.57
C LEU A 62 11.81 -1.21 8.19
N MET A 63 11.59 -2.35 8.87
CA MET A 63 10.32 -2.63 9.54
C MET A 63 10.01 -1.63 10.67
N ARG A 64 11.02 -1.17 11.41
CA ARG A 64 10.85 -0.13 12.45
C ARG A 64 10.48 1.22 11.84
N VAL A 65 11.17 1.61 10.78
CA VAL A 65 10.92 2.87 10.06
C VAL A 65 9.53 2.87 9.44
N TYR A 66 9.15 1.77 8.78
CA TYR A 66 7.81 1.57 8.24
C TYR A 66 6.73 1.69 9.34
N GLY A 67 6.90 1.00 10.47
CA GLY A 67 5.97 1.11 11.59
C GLY A 67 5.85 2.53 12.16
N ALA A 68 6.97 3.25 12.28
CA ALA A 68 6.99 4.64 12.73
C ALA A 68 6.29 5.59 11.76
N LEU A 69 6.48 5.39 10.45
CA LEU A 69 5.79 6.14 9.41
C LEU A 69 4.27 5.93 9.49
N MET A 70 3.82 4.67 9.52
CA MET A 70 2.40 4.33 9.59
C MET A 70 1.73 4.91 10.83
N TRP A 71 2.39 4.80 11.99
CA TRP A 71 1.92 5.40 13.23
C TRP A 71 1.75 6.92 13.13
N SER A 72 2.72 7.59 12.51
CA SER A 72 2.71 9.04 12.35
C SER A 72 1.62 9.50 11.37
N LEU A 73 1.50 8.82 10.22
CA LEU A 73 0.44 9.10 9.25
C LEU A 73 -0.96 8.89 9.84
N GLY A 74 -1.16 7.81 10.61
CA GLY A 74 -2.42 7.55 11.30
C GLY A 74 -2.83 8.68 12.25
N LYS A 75 -1.86 9.26 12.98
CA LYS A 75 -2.10 10.42 13.84
C LYS A 75 -2.47 11.69 13.06
N VAL A 76 -1.89 11.89 11.88
CA VAL A 76 -2.07 13.13 11.11
C VAL A 76 -3.38 13.13 10.32
N PHE A 77 -3.70 12.04 9.61
CA PHE A 77 -4.95 11.95 8.82
C PHE A 77 -6.18 11.72 9.70
N ASN A 78 -6.02 10.94 10.78
CA ASN A 78 -7.12 10.58 11.68
C ASN A 78 -8.32 9.96 10.93
N THR A 79 -8.02 9.06 9.99
CA THR A 79 -8.98 8.26 9.23
C THR A 79 -8.84 6.78 9.60
N PRO A 80 -9.94 6.00 9.61
CA PRO A 80 -9.86 4.55 9.81
C PRO A 80 -9.21 3.84 8.62
N GLU A 81 -9.21 4.48 7.45
CA GLU A 81 -8.59 3.98 6.23
C GLU A 81 -7.07 4.17 6.27
N VAL A 82 -6.35 3.10 5.93
CA VAL A 82 -4.89 3.05 5.95
C VAL A 82 -4.36 3.36 4.56
N LEU A 83 -3.45 4.34 4.46
CA LEU A 83 -2.80 4.69 3.19
C LEU A 83 -1.85 3.57 2.72
N ARG A 84 -1.88 3.26 1.42
CA ARG A 84 -0.91 2.35 0.80
C ARG A 84 0.47 3.01 0.78
N VAL A 85 1.47 2.27 1.26
CA VAL A 85 2.88 2.66 1.22
C VAL A 85 3.62 1.72 0.29
N PHE A 86 4.37 2.28 -0.66
CA PHE A 86 5.26 1.56 -1.56
C PHE A 86 6.69 1.64 -1.03
N ILE A 87 7.32 0.50 -0.82
CA ILE A 87 8.65 0.42 -0.21
C ILE A 87 9.66 0.08 -1.30
N GLY A 88 10.67 0.92 -1.47
CA GLY A 88 11.69 0.65 -2.48
C GLY A 88 12.77 1.71 -2.56
N SER A 89 13.58 1.60 -3.60
CA SER A 89 14.61 2.59 -3.92
C SER A 89 14.46 3.00 -5.39
N PHE A 90 13.73 4.10 -5.59
CA PHE A 90 13.27 4.55 -6.91
C PHE A 90 14.37 5.33 -7.64
N TRP A 91 15.45 4.63 -7.99
CA TRP A 91 16.59 5.17 -8.72
C TRP A 91 17.21 4.10 -9.64
N ALA A 92 18.05 4.51 -10.58
CA ALA A 92 18.70 3.59 -11.52
C ALA A 92 20.01 2.97 -10.98
N GLN A 93 20.37 3.22 -9.72
CA GLN A 93 21.62 2.74 -9.13
C GLN A 93 21.45 1.31 -8.56
N PRO A 94 22.54 0.52 -8.48
CA PRO A 94 22.51 -0.78 -7.82
C PRO A 94 22.08 -0.66 -6.35
N LEU A 95 21.33 -1.65 -5.87
CA LEU A 95 20.93 -1.74 -4.46
C LEU A 95 22.16 -1.90 -3.56
N LEU A 96 22.25 -1.13 -2.48
CA LEU A 96 23.26 -1.36 -1.44
C LEU A 96 22.95 -2.61 -0.63
N ASN A 97 21.70 -2.78 -0.21
CA ASN A 97 21.20 -4.00 0.41
C ASN A 97 20.18 -4.70 -0.51
N ALA A 98 20.55 -5.89 -0.99
CA ALA A 98 19.75 -6.69 -1.90
C ALA A 98 18.85 -7.73 -1.21
N GLU A 99 18.85 -7.82 0.12
CA GLU A 99 18.05 -8.81 0.88
C GLU A 99 16.56 -8.75 0.52
N ASN A 100 16.01 -7.54 0.36
CA ASN A 100 14.59 -7.32 0.06
C ASN A 100 14.33 -6.94 -1.40
N ARG A 101 15.22 -7.31 -2.34
CA ARG A 101 15.09 -6.94 -3.76
C ARG A 101 13.71 -7.27 -4.34
N ARG A 102 13.22 -8.51 -4.13
CA ARG A 102 11.92 -8.96 -4.64
C ARG A 102 10.77 -8.07 -4.14
N LEU A 103 10.81 -7.66 -2.87
CA LEU A 103 9.83 -6.73 -2.32
C LEU A 103 9.87 -5.36 -3.02
N PHE A 104 11.07 -4.81 -3.21
CA PHE A 104 11.22 -3.49 -3.85
C PHE A 104 10.73 -3.50 -5.30
N GLU A 105 11.03 -4.56 -6.04
CA GLU A 105 10.61 -4.70 -7.44
C GLU A 105 9.09 -4.89 -7.57
N LEU A 106 8.47 -5.67 -6.67
CA LEU A 106 7.01 -5.83 -6.63
C LEU A 106 6.30 -4.52 -6.27
N GLU A 107 6.77 -3.80 -5.25
CA GLU A 107 6.19 -2.51 -4.86
C GLU A 107 6.42 -1.41 -5.91
N GLU A 108 7.54 -1.45 -6.64
CA GLU A 108 7.77 -0.58 -7.80
C GLU A 108 6.77 -0.86 -8.93
N GLN A 109 6.53 -2.14 -9.24
CA GLN A 109 5.56 -2.57 -10.26
C GLN A 109 4.14 -2.17 -9.87
N ASP A 110 3.73 -2.39 -8.61
CA ASP A 110 2.42 -1.98 -8.10
C ASP A 110 2.21 -0.46 -8.26
N LEU A 111 3.21 0.35 -7.88
CA LEU A 111 3.14 1.81 -8.04
C LEU A 111 3.06 2.21 -9.51
N PHE A 112 3.84 1.56 -10.37
CA PHE A 112 3.86 1.86 -11.80
C PHE A 112 2.54 1.50 -12.46
N GLN A 113 1.95 0.36 -12.11
CA GLN A 113 0.65 -0.04 -12.62
C GLN A 113 -0.44 0.94 -12.19
N ASP A 114 -0.43 1.41 -10.94
CA ASP A 114 -1.35 2.43 -10.44
C ASP A 114 -1.21 3.75 -11.23
N ILE A 115 0.03 4.21 -11.48
CA ILE A 115 0.31 5.41 -12.29
C ILE A 115 -0.14 5.21 -13.75
N GLN A 116 0.16 4.06 -14.36
CA GLN A 116 -0.20 3.74 -15.73
C GLN A 116 -1.72 3.71 -15.94
N ASN A 117 -2.49 3.33 -14.91
CA ASN A 117 -3.94 3.26 -14.95
C ASN A 117 -4.63 4.63 -14.70
N LEU A 118 -3.90 5.68 -14.31
CA LEU A 118 -4.49 7.01 -14.08
C LEU A 118 -5.30 7.55 -15.26
N PRO A 119 -4.84 7.49 -16.53
CA PRO A 119 -5.61 8.01 -17.65
C PRO A 119 -6.93 7.28 -17.86
N ARG A 120 -6.95 5.96 -17.63
CA ARG A 120 -8.15 5.11 -17.76
C ARG A 120 -9.22 5.52 -16.74
N ASN A 121 -8.81 5.74 -15.50
CA ASN A 121 -9.72 6.06 -14.40
C ASN A 121 -10.02 7.57 -14.27
N ALA A 122 -9.62 8.40 -15.24
CA ALA A 122 -9.72 9.85 -15.14
C ALA A 122 -11.16 10.35 -15.11
N ALA A 123 -12.06 9.72 -15.88
CA ALA A 123 -13.47 10.11 -15.93
C ALA A 123 -14.18 9.85 -14.59
N LEU A 124 -14.01 8.67 -13.99
CA LEU A 124 -14.53 8.35 -12.66
C LEU A 124 -13.97 9.28 -11.58
N ARG A 125 -12.67 9.59 -11.62
CA ARG A 125 -12.06 10.50 -10.64
C ARG A 125 -12.60 11.93 -10.77
N LYS A 126 -12.76 12.44 -12.00
CA LYS A 126 -13.42 13.73 -12.26
C LYS A 126 -14.88 13.74 -11.78
N LEU A 127 -15.62 12.65 -11.98
CA LEU A 127 -16.97 12.51 -11.46
C LEU A 127 -16.95 12.61 -9.93
N ASN A 128 -16.11 11.83 -9.25
CA ASN A 128 -15.99 11.86 -7.80
C ASN A 128 -15.65 13.26 -7.25
N ASP A 129 -14.71 13.98 -7.88
CA ASP A 129 -14.37 15.35 -7.50
C ASP A 129 -15.55 16.31 -7.70
N LEU A 130 -16.32 16.14 -8.79
CA LEU A 130 -17.55 16.90 -9.02
C LEU A 130 -18.60 16.62 -7.93
N VAL A 131 -18.76 15.36 -7.50
CA VAL A 131 -19.65 14.98 -6.40
C VAL A 131 -19.21 15.64 -5.09
N LYS A 132 -17.92 15.54 -4.74
CA LYS A 132 -17.35 16.18 -3.54
C LYS A 132 -17.64 17.69 -3.54
N ARG A 133 -17.41 18.35 -4.68
CA ARG A 133 -17.68 19.79 -4.85
C ARG A 133 -19.16 20.14 -4.76
N ALA A 134 -20.04 19.34 -5.36
CA ALA A 134 -21.49 19.53 -5.30
C ALA A 134 -22.01 19.43 -3.86
N ARG A 135 -21.50 18.48 -3.06
CA ARG A 135 -21.83 18.35 -1.63
C ARG A 135 -21.36 19.57 -0.84
N LEU A 136 -20.11 20.02 -1.03
CA LEU A 136 -19.59 21.21 -0.36
C LEU A 136 -20.39 22.48 -0.73
N LEU A 137 -20.76 22.63 -2.02
CA LEU A 137 -21.60 23.74 -2.49
C LEU A 137 -22.97 23.75 -1.82
N ARG A 138 -23.61 22.57 -1.70
CA ARG A 138 -24.89 22.40 -1.00
C ARG A 138 -24.79 22.88 0.44
N VAL A 139 -23.77 22.42 1.17
CA VAL A 139 -23.53 22.82 2.57
C VAL A 139 -23.29 24.33 2.68
N HIS A 140 -22.44 24.87 1.83
CA HIS A 140 -22.14 26.30 1.81
C HIS A 140 -23.40 27.14 1.55
N ALA A 141 -24.27 26.70 0.64
CA ALA A 141 -25.54 27.36 0.36
C ALA A 141 -26.48 27.38 1.58
N HIS A 142 -26.59 26.27 2.33
CA HIS A 142 -27.35 26.23 3.58
C HIS A 142 -26.79 27.17 4.65
N ILE A 143 -25.46 27.19 4.82
CA ILE A 143 -24.77 28.08 5.77
C ILE A 143 -25.10 29.54 5.47
N LEU A 144 -24.82 30.01 4.25
CA LEU A 144 -25.06 31.41 3.87
C LEU A 144 -26.54 31.80 4.01
N THR A 145 -27.46 30.89 3.66
CA THR A 145 -28.89 31.12 3.78
C THR A 145 -29.33 31.28 5.24
N ARG A 146 -28.81 30.43 6.14
CA ARG A 146 -29.13 30.50 7.57
C ARG A 146 -28.55 31.75 8.22
N LEU A 147 -27.34 32.14 7.83
CA LEU A 147 -26.71 33.39 8.27
C LEU A 147 -27.55 34.60 7.82
N ARG A 148 -27.92 34.67 6.53
CA ARG A 148 -28.77 35.75 5.98
C ARG A 148 -30.11 35.83 6.72
N LYS A 149 -30.82 34.70 6.89
CA LYS A 149 -32.12 34.64 7.58
C LYS A 149 -32.04 35.07 9.06
N SER A 150 -30.86 34.97 9.68
CA SER A 150 -30.64 35.32 11.09
C SER A 150 -30.22 36.78 11.29
N MET A 151 -30.03 37.55 10.20
CA MET A 151 -29.64 38.96 10.27
C MET A 151 -30.86 39.87 10.48
N PRO A 152 -30.76 40.88 11.36
CA PRO A 152 -31.81 41.87 11.55
C PRO A 152 -31.87 42.83 10.35
N SER A 153 -33.06 43.31 10.01
CA SER A 153 -33.26 44.17 8.83
C SER A 153 -32.61 45.55 8.96
N VAL A 154 -32.57 46.14 10.16
CA VAL A 154 -32.23 47.56 10.34
C VAL A 154 -31.11 47.81 11.37
N PHE A 155 -31.27 47.42 12.64
CA PHE A 155 -30.32 47.72 13.72
C PHE A 155 -29.63 46.49 14.30
N GLY A 156 -28.46 46.66 14.92
CA GLY A 156 -27.73 45.59 15.62
C GLY A 156 -27.00 44.57 14.74
N LYS A 157 -26.82 44.88 13.44
CA LYS A 157 -26.21 43.98 12.45
C LYS A 157 -24.81 43.52 12.83
N GLU A 158 -23.94 44.43 13.26
CA GLU A 158 -22.56 44.11 13.64
C GLU A 158 -22.47 43.18 14.86
N GLN A 159 -23.23 43.47 15.92
CA GLN A 159 -23.26 42.62 17.10
C GLN A 159 -23.85 41.24 16.78
N LYS A 160 -24.90 41.19 15.95
CA LYS A 160 -25.49 39.92 15.51
C LYS A 160 -24.51 39.12 14.65
N LYS A 161 -23.79 39.75 13.73
CA LYS A 161 -22.75 39.12 12.90
C LYS A 161 -21.67 38.48 13.78
N LYS A 162 -21.11 39.22 14.74
CA LYS A 162 -20.11 38.67 15.69
C LYS A 162 -20.66 37.48 16.47
N GLN A 163 -21.90 37.57 16.94
CA GLN A 163 -22.57 36.46 17.63
C GLN A 163 -22.75 35.23 16.73
N LEU A 164 -23.15 35.42 15.47
CA LEU A 164 -23.34 34.33 14.50
C LEU A 164 -22.03 33.64 14.13
N ILE A 165 -20.95 34.40 13.95
CA ILE A 165 -19.61 33.85 13.68
C ILE A 165 -19.13 33.03 14.89
N HIS A 166 -19.28 33.55 16.11
CA HIS A 166 -18.93 32.81 17.32
C HIS A 166 -19.73 31.50 17.47
N ASN A 167 -21.02 31.54 17.17
CA ASN A 167 -21.92 30.38 17.24
C ASN A 167 -21.94 29.51 15.96
N LEU A 168 -20.98 29.69 15.05
CA LEU A 168 -20.90 28.93 13.80
C LEU A 168 -20.83 27.40 14.02
N PRO A 169 -20.09 26.85 15.00
CA PRO A 169 -20.09 25.41 15.27
C PRO A 169 -21.49 24.85 15.58
N LEU A 170 -22.28 25.60 16.36
CA LEU A 170 -23.67 25.22 16.69
C LEU A 170 -24.58 25.30 15.46
N LEU A 171 -24.33 26.27 14.58
CA LEU A 171 -25.04 26.39 13.30
C LEU A 171 -24.74 25.20 12.39
N PHE A 172 -23.48 24.75 12.31
CA PHE A 172 -23.09 23.57 11.55
C PHE A 172 -23.81 22.32 12.08
N ALA A 173 -23.77 22.08 13.39
CA ALA A 173 -24.46 20.94 14.01
C ALA A 173 -25.98 20.95 13.74
N ARG A 174 -26.62 22.12 13.74
CA ARG A 174 -28.04 22.23 13.38
C ARG A 174 -28.30 21.91 11.92
N ILE A 175 -27.49 22.43 10.99
CA ILE A 175 -27.63 22.13 9.56
C ILE A 175 -27.42 20.64 9.30
N GLN A 176 -26.45 20.01 9.97
CA GLN A 176 -26.20 18.55 9.90
C GLN A 176 -27.47 17.76 10.23
N LEU A 177 -28.12 18.09 11.36
CA LEU A 177 -29.32 17.41 11.81
C LEU A 177 -30.55 17.71 10.93
N GLU A 178 -30.77 18.99 10.58
CA GLU A 178 -31.94 19.44 9.80
C GLU A 178 -31.94 18.89 8.37
N HIS A 179 -30.75 18.71 7.77
CA HIS A 179 -30.60 18.33 6.36
C HIS A 179 -29.91 16.98 6.14
N HIS A 180 -29.70 16.20 7.20
CA HIS A 180 -29.05 14.88 7.18
C HIS A 180 -27.70 14.89 6.43
N ILE A 181 -26.87 15.89 6.73
CA ILE A 181 -25.58 16.08 6.06
C ILE A 181 -24.47 15.46 6.92
N PRO A 182 -23.61 14.60 6.34
CA PRO A 182 -22.44 14.08 7.04
C PRO A 182 -21.51 15.21 7.53
N PRO A 183 -20.85 15.05 8.69
CA PRO A 183 -19.93 16.07 9.20
C PRO A 183 -18.73 16.32 8.27
N GLY A 184 -18.32 15.32 7.49
CA GLY A 184 -17.23 15.43 6.52
C GLY A 184 -17.49 16.34 5.32
N ASP A 185 -18.76 16.67 5.04
CA ASP A 185 -19.12 17.60 3.95
C ASP A 185 -18.95 19.08 4.37
N PHE A 186 -18.71 19.36 5.66
CA PHE A 186 -18.59 20.72 6.18
C PHE A 186 -17.17 21.29 6.03
N PRO A 187 -17.03 22.59 5.70
CA PRO A 187 -15.73 23.24 5.67
C PRO A 187 -15.14 23.37 7.07
N ASP A 188 -13.84 23.65 7.14
CA ASP A 188 -13.19 24.00 8.40
C ASP A 188 -13.86 25.22 9.05
N CYS A 189 -14.26 25.06 10.31
CA CYS A 189 -15.08 26.05 11.00
C CYS A 189 -14.27 27.31 11.31
N ALA A 190 -13.02 27.17 11.77
CA ALA A 190 -12.17 28.31 12.10
C ALA A 190 -11.88 29.15 10.86
N ARG A 191 -11.54 28.50 9.75
CA ARG A 191 -11.32 29.17 8.46
C ARG A 191 -12.59 29.86 7.95
N MET A 192 -13.75 29.23 8.08
CA MET A 192 -15.02 29.85 7.71
C MET A 192 -15.32 31.08 8.59
N GLN A 193 -14.99 31.05 9.89
CA GLN A 193 -15.16 32.20 10.79
C GLN A 193 -14.30 33.40 10.35
N GLU A 194 -13.04 33.17 10.00
CA GLU A 194 -12.13 34.19 9.47
C GLU A 194 -12.68 34.80 8.18
N LEU A 195 -13.06 33.96 7.21
CA LEU A 195 -13.59 34.42 5.92
C LEU A 195 -14.89 35.20 6.12
N LEU A 196 -15.80 34.72 6.97
CA LEU A 196 -17.07 35.42 7.24
C LEU A 196 -16.86 36.77 7.93
N ALA A 197 -15.78 36.98 8.69
CA ALA A 197 -15.51 38.22 9.39
C ALA A 197 -15.41 39.43 8.44
N VAL A 198 -14.90 39.24 7.22
CA VAL A 198 -14.73 40.32 6.23
C VAL A 198 -15.94 40.52 5.31
N HIS A 199 -16.97 39.67 5.37
CA HIS A 199 -18.14 39.74 4.49
C HIS A 199 -19.35 40.43 5.15
N ASP A 200 -20.20 41.10 4.36
CA ASP A 200 -21.49 41.66 4.82
C ASP A 200 -22.62 40.66 4.61
N PHE A 201 -23.17 40.16 5.71
CA PHE A 201 -24.20 39.11 5.69
C PHE A 201 -25.53 39.60 5.10
N SER A 202 -25.78 40.91 5.09
CA SER A 202 -26.98 41.49 4.48
C SER A 202 -27.00 41.34 2.96
N ARG A 203 -25.82 41.19 2.35
CA ARG A 203 -25.63 41.06 0.90
C ARG A 203 -25.60 39.62 0.41
N PHE A 204 -25.54 38.64 1.31
CA PHE A 204 -25.58 37.24 0.90
C PHE A 204 -26.83 36.95 0.09
N PRO A 205 -26.78 36.16 -0.98
CA PRO A 205 -27.95 35.87 -1.81
C PRO A 205 -28.99 35.03 -1.06
N SER A 206 -30.26 35.15 -1.46
CA SER A 206 -31.31 34.23 -1.00
C SER A 206 -31.23 32.92 -1.79
N LEU A 207 -31.39 31.79 -1.10
CA LEU A 207 -31.41 30.49 -1.76
C LEU A 207 -32.56 30.38 -2.76
N LYS A 208 -32.24 30.08 -4.01
CA LYS A 208 -33.24 29.71 -5.01
C LYS A 208 -33.57 28.24 -4.84
N ARG A 209 -34.79 27.92 -4.41
CA ARG A 209 -35.23 26.54 -4.15
C ARG A 209 -34.97 25.62 -5.34
N ARG A 210 -35.31 26.08 -6.55
CA ARG A 210 -35.07 25.36 -7.81
C ARG A 210 -33.61 24.99 -8.06
N ALA A 211 -32.66 25.86 -7.69
CA ALA A 211 -31.24 25.58 -7.88
C ALA A 211 -30.73 24.50 -6.91
N LEU A 212 -31.27 24.47 -5.69
CA LEU A 212 -30.97 23.41 -4.72
C LEU A 212 -31.59 22.08 -5.16
N GLU A 213 -32.84 22.10 -5.64
CA GLU A 213 -33.54 20.93 -6.18
C GLU A 213 -32.74 20.30 -7.34
N THR A 214 -32.23 21.09 -8.28
CA THR A 214 -31.37 20.59 -9.38
C THR A 214 -30.07 19.98 -8.86
N LEU A 215 -29.46 20.55 -7.82
CA LEU A 215 -28.24 20.00 -7.22
C LEU A 215 -28.51 18.67 -6.50
N GLU A 216 -29.67 18.55 -5.84
CA GLU A 216 -30.11 17.32 -5.17
C GLU A 216 -30.48 16.22 -6.17
N GLU A 217 -31.13 16.57 -7.28
CA GLU A 217 -31.42 15.65 -8.39
C GLU A 217 -30.12 15.11 -9.01
N PHE A 218 -29.15 16.00 -9.27
CA PHE A 218 -27.82 15.60 -9.72
C PHE A 218 -27.15 14.62 -8.75
N LEU A 219 -27.19 14.92 -7.45
CA LEU A 219 -26.55 14.11 -6.42
C LEU A 219 -27.21 12.73 -6.21
N SER A 220 -28.50 12.60 -6.50
CA SER A 220 -29.29 11.41 -6.18
C SER A 220 -29.61 10.51 -7.38
N SER A 221 -29.82 11.09 -8.56
CA SER A 221 -30.27 10.37 -9.76
C SER A 221 -29.23 10.39 -10.87
N ASP A 222 -28.75 11.57 -11.26
CA ASP A 222 -27.88 11.69 -12.45
C ASP A 222 -26.57 10.92 -12.28
N ILE A 223 -25.92 11.03 -11.11
CA ILE A 223 -24.69 10.27 -10.82
C ILE A 223 -24.93 8.77 -10.87
N ALA A 224 -26.05 8.29 -10.32
CA ALA A 224 -26.35 6.86 -10.29
C ALA A 224 -26.51 6.28 -11.72
N SER A 225 -27.01 7.09 -12.66
CA SER A 225 -27.11 6.72 -14.08
C SER A 225 -25.77 6.79 -14.83
N LEU A 226 -24.85 7.66 -14.41
CA LEU A 226 -23.54 7.86 -15.05
C LEU A 226 -22.51 6.79 -14.68
N VAL A 227 -22.55 6.28 -13.44
CA VAL A 227 -21.54 5.30 -12.97
C VAL A 227 -21.51 4.03 -13.83
N PRO A 228 -22.63 3.38 -14.19
CA PRO A 228 -22.62 2.22 -15.08
C PRO A 228 -22.05 2.52 -16.46
N LEU A 229 -22.39 3.69 -17.03
CA LEU A 229 -21.91 4.10 -18.35
C LEU A 229 -20.38 4.32 -18.36
N LEU A 230 -19.85 4.96 -17.33
CA LEU A 230 -18.40 5.16 -17.19
C LEU A 230 -17.65 3.84 -17.01
N ARG A 231 -18.21 2.89 -16.24
CA ARG A 231 -17.62 1.55 -16.11
C ARG A 231 -17.64 0.78 -17.44
N GLN A 232 -18.70 0.96 -18.23
CA GLN A 232 -18.78 0.35 -19.56
C GLN A 232 -17.76 0.98 -20.51
N GLU A 233 -17.61 2.32 -20.50
CA GLU A 233 -16.59 3.03 -21.26
C GLU A 233 -15.18 2.54 -20.90
N GLU A 234 -14.88 2.34 -19.62
CA GLU A 234 -13.61 1.77 -19.15
C GLU A 234 -13.33 0.38 -19.73
N LEU A 235 -14.35 -0.48 -19.83
CA LEU A 235 -14.25 -1.83 -20.41
C LEU A 235 -14.16 -1.82 -21.94
N GLU A 236 -14.81 -0.87 -22.60
CA GLU A 236 -14.86 -0.72 -24.05
C GLU A 236 -13.61 -0.01 -24.62
N THR A 237 -12.89 0.76 -23.81
CA THR A 237 -11.58 1.30 -24.21
C THR A 237 -10.65 0.14 -24.58
N PRO A 238 -10.19 0.03 -25.84
CA PRO A 238 -9.32 -1.06 -26.26
C PRO A 238 -8.06 -1.09 -25.41
N GLN A 239 -7.50 -2.28 -25.18
CA GLN A 239 -6.18 -2.49 -24.56
C GLN A 239 -5.01 -1.72 -25.24
N GLY A 240 -5.28 -0.94 -26.29
CA GLY A 240 -4.32 -0.19 -27.11
C GLY A 240 -4.43 1.35 -27.13
N VAL A 241 -5.18 2.01 -26.23
CA VAL A 241 -5.09 3.49 -26.04
C VAL A 241 -4.48 3.77 -24.67
N PRO A 242 -3.45 4.65 -24.57
CA PRO A 242 -2.28 4.36 -23.76
C PRO A 242 -2.54 4.74 -22.31
N GLY A 243 -2.44 3.76 -21.40
CA GLY A 243 -1.87 4.06 -20.09
C GLY A 243 -0.49 4.71 -20.27
N VAL A 244 0.13 5.23 -19.22
CA VAL A 244 1.46 5.87 -19.36
C VAL A 244 2.43 4.92 -20.08
N GLN A 245 2.92 5.33 -21.25
CA GLN A 245 3.82 4.55 -22.12
C GLN A 245 5.22 5.16 -22.13
N GLY A 246 6.24 4.31 -22.29
CA GLY A 246 7.63 4.74 -22.41
C GLY A 246 8.37 4.90 -21.07
N GLY A 247 9.69 4.76 -21.13
CA GLY A 247 10.58 5.09 -20.01
C GLY A 247 10.62 4.01 -18.94
N ALA A 248 10.41 4.38 -17.67
CA ALA A 248 10.45 3.41 -16.56
C ALA A 248 9.30 2.38 -16.60
N PHE A 249 8.28 2.65 -17.42
CA PHE A 249 7.06 1.86 -17.56
C PHE A 249 7.13 0.81 -18.67
N ASP A 250 8.21 0.80 -19.46
CA ASP A 250 8.40 -0.20 -20.50
C ASP A 250 8.81 -1.52 -19.84
N GLY A 251 8.01 -2.57 -20.03
CA GLY A 251 8.23 -3.92 -19.49
C GLY A 251 9.60 -4.55 -19.84
N SER A 252 10.38 -3.87 -20.70
CA SER A 252 11.79 -4.14 -20.95
C SER A 252 12.72 -4.10 -19.72
N ARG A 253 12.29 -3.48 -18.59
CA ARG A 253 13.10 -3.43 -17.35
C ARG A 253 13.29 -4.80 -16.69
N GLN A 254 12.36 -5.74 -16.87
CA GLN A 254 12.52 -7.11 -16.38
C GLN A 254 13.49 -7.95 -17.25
N GLY A 255 14.07 -7.36 -18.30
CA GLY A 255 14.92 -8.07 -19.25
C GLY A 255 14.12 -9.02 -20.16
N PRO A 256 14.74 -9.57 -21.21
CA PRO A 256 14.09 -10.54 -22.11
C PRO A 256 13.94 -11.93 -21.47
N PHE A 257 14.48 -12.11 -20.27
CA PHE A 257 14.38 -13.30 -19.47
C PHE A 257 13.66 -12.90 -18.20
N GLY A 258 12.33 -12.77 -18.28
CA GLY A 258 11.54 -12.74 -17.06
C GLY A 258 11.88 -14.00 -16.26
N GLU A 259 12.07 -13.86 -14.95
CA GLU A 259 11.86 -14.99 -14.05
C GLU A 259 10.36 -15.30 -14.12
N GLU A 260 9.92 -15.89 -15.22
CA GLU A 260 8.81 -16.82 -15.20
C GLU A 260 9.30 -17.92 -14.25
N GLU A 261 9.08 -17.71 -12.94
CA GLU A 261 8.84 -18.84 -12.06
C GLU A 261 7.69 -19.56 -12.78
N GLU A 262 8.01 -20.56 -13.58
CA GLU A 262 7.05 -21.53 -14.08
C GLU A 262 6.35 -22.02 -12.82
N GLU A 263 5.20 -21.43 -12.50
CA GLU A 263 4.19 -22.07 -11.69
C GLU A 263 3.81 -23.29 -12.53
N GLU A 264 4.59 -24.37 -12.43
CA GLU A 264 4.23 -25.67 -12.94
C GLU A 264 2.84 -25.96 -12.35
N GLU A 265 1.84 -25.86 -13.23
CA GLU A 265 0.44 -26.12 -12.90
C GLU A 265 0.37 -27.46 -12.17
N GLY A 266 -0.16 -27.41 -10.94
CA GLY A 266 -0.32 -28.56 -10.08
C GLY A 266 -1.06 -29.69 -10.79
N GLY A 267 -0.31 -30.73 -11.13
CA GLY A 267 -0.79 -31.96 -11.73
C GLY A 267 -0.04 -33.16 -11.15
N GLU A 268 -0.75 -33.91 -10.30
CA GLU A 268 -0.39 -35.22 -9.73
C GLU A 268 0.62 -35.20 -8.56
N GLU A 269 0.34 -36.00 -7.52
CA GLU A 269 1.13 -36.10 -6.29
C GLU A 269 2.60 -36.41 -6.59
N GLU A 270 3.46 -35.37 -6.59
CA GLU A 270 4.89 -35.55 -6.86
C GLU A 270 5.55 -36.49 -5.83
N GLU A 271 5.86 -37.69 -6.29
CA GLU A 271 6.68 -38.68 -5.60
C GLU A 271 8.00 -38.02 -5.16
N TRP A 272 8.33 -38.12 -3.87
CA TRP A 272 9.52 -37.47 -3.31
C TRP A 272 10.77 -37.93 -4.06
N VAL A 273 11.57 -36.97 -4.54
CA VAL A 273 12.71 -37.24 -5.47
C VAL A 273 13.71 -38.25 -4.90
N VAL A 274 13.83 -38.32 -3.58
CA VAL A 274 14.76 -39.19 -2.86
C VAL A 274 14.23 -40.63 -2.70
N THR A 275 12.95 -40.89 -3.00
CA THR A 275 12.28 -42.20 -2.77
C THR A 275 13.04 -43.36 -3.41
N LYS A 276 13.58 -43.17 -4.62
CA LYS A 276 14.31 -44.20 -5.37
C LYS A 276 15.62 -44.62 -4.70
N ASP A 277 16.32 -43.67 -4.07
CA ASP A 277 17.60 -43.91 -3.39
C ASP A 277 17.44 -44.11 -1.88
N LYS A 278 16.20 -44.02 -1.36
CA LYS A 278 15.93 -44.06 0.08
C LYS A 278 16.48 -45.32 0.74
N ALA A 279 16.30 -46.49 0.13
CA ALA A 279 16.78 -47.76 0.69
C ALA A 279 18.30 -47.76 0.92
N LYS A 280 19.06 -47.22 -0.04
CA LYS A 280 20.53 -47.07 0.06
C LYS A 280 20.92 -46.15 1.21
N TYR A 281 20.22 -45.03 1.38
CA TYR A 281 20.50 -44.11 2.48
C TYR A 281 20.06 -44.64 3.84
N ASP A 282 18.95 -45.39 3.89
CA ASP A 282 18.47 -46.05 5.10
C ASP A 282 19.49 -47.10 5.59
N GLU A 283 20.10 -47.90 4.69
CA GLU A 283 21.18 -48.84 5.04
C GLU A 283 22.36 -48.14 5.72
N ILE A 284 22.79 -47.00 5.17
CA ILE A 284 23.87 -46.18 5.76
C ILE A 284 23.42 -45.59 7.09
N PHE A 285 22.20 -45.04 7.14
CA PHE A 285 21.63 -44.41 8.33
C PHE A 285 21.58 -45.39 9.50
N TYR A 286 21.03 -46.58 9.31
CA TYR A 286 20.96 -47.61 10.35
C TYR A 286 22.34 -48.21 10.67
N GLY A 287 23.25 -48.29 9.69
CA GLY A 287 24.66 -48.63 9.92
C GLY A 287 25.37 -47.65 10.85
N LEU A 288 24.96 -46.39 10.87
CA LEU A 288 25.44 -45.37 11.80
C LEU A 288 24.76 -45.45 13.19
N SER A 289 23.93 -46.46 13.45
CA SER A 289 23.28 -46.75 14.74
C SER A 289 22.56 -45.52 15.35
N PRO A 290 21.46 -45.05 14.75
CA PRO A 290 20.70 -43.91 15.24
C PRO A 290 20.08 -44.23 16.61
N LEU A 291 19.90 -43.20 17.46
CA LEU A 291 19.27 -43.35 18.76
C LEU A 291 17.85 -42.80 18.68
N GLY A 292 16.85 -43.62 19.01
CA GLY A 292 15.44 -43.22 18.91
C GLY A 292 14.99 -42.85 17.49
N GLY A 293 15.60 -43.46 16.46
CA GLY A 293 15.29 -43.16 15.05
C GLY A 293 15.88 -41.85 14.52
N LYS A 294 16.74 -41.17 15.31
CA LYS A 294 17.44 -39.94 14.90
C LYS A 294 18.95 -40.05 15.07
N LEU A 295 19.69 -39.38 14.19
CA LEU A 295 21.14 -39.28 14.22
C LEU A 295 21.56 -37.89 14.70
N SER A 296 22.34 -37.84 15.78
CA SER A 296 22.85 -36.56 16.31
C SER A 296 23.71 -35.83 15.28
N GLY A 297 23.66 -34.49 15.25
CA GLY A 297 24.47 -33.69 14.32
C GLY A 297 25.98 -33.95 14.37
N LYS A 298 26.55 -34.34 15.53
CA LYS A 298 27.97 -34.73 15.63
C LYS A 298 28.30 -35.97 14.79
N ARG A 299 27.40 -36.97 14.79
CA ARG A 299 27.59 -38.23 14.04
C ARG A 299 27.28 -38.04 12.57
N ALA A 300 26.21 -37.32 12.25
CA ALA A 300 25.86 -36.96 10.88
C ALA A 300 26.99 -36.14 10.23
N LYS A 301 27.56 -35.16 10.94
CA LYS A 301 28.73 -34.39 10.46
C LYS A 301 29.93 -35.29 10.13
N GLY A 302 30.20 -36.30 10.96
CA GLY A 302 31.28 -37.26 10.71
C GLY A 302 31.10 -37.98 9.37
N TRP A 303 29.88 -38.43 9.08
CA TRP A 303 29.56 -39.02 7.79
C TRP A 303 29.59 -38.00 6.64
N MET A 304 28.99 -36.81 6.79
CA MET A 304 28.96 -35.78 5.74
C MET A 304 30.36 -35.33 5.31
N VAL A 305 31.32 -35.23 6.25
CA VAL A 305 32.72 -34.87 5.94
C VAL A 305 33.40 -35.92 5.06
N SER A 306 33.00 -37.19 5.11
CA SER A 306 33.56 -38.24 4.24
C SER A 306 33.28 -38.03 2.73
N SER A 307 32.34 -37.13 2.38
CA SER A 307 32.04 -36.77 0.99
C SER A 307 33.10 -35.86 0.34
N ASN A 308 34.11 -35.39 1.08
CA ASN A 308 35.14 -34.44 0.63
C ASN A 308 34.60 -33.09 0.12
N LEU A 309 33.36 -32.73 0.47
CA LEU A 309 32.83 -31.40 0.18
C LEU A 309 33.34 -30.34 1.17
N PRO A 310 33.52 -29.08 0.74
CA PRO A 310 33.93 -27.99 1.62
C PRO A 310 32.98 -27.79 2.80
N SER A 311 33.50 -27.39 3.97
CA SER A 311 32.68 -27.22 5.18
C SER A 311 31.57 -26.18 5.02
N SER A 312 31.77 -25.14 4.20
CA SER A 312 30.74 -24.15 3.86
C SER A 312 29.55 -24.76 3.11
N VAL A 313 29.82 -25.71 2.21
CA VAL A 313 28.82 -26.45 1.44
C VAL A 313 28.09 -27.44 2.35
N LEU A 314 28.81 -28.20 3.17
CA LEU A 314 28.21 -29.13 4.13
C LEU A 314 27.31 -28.42 5.15
N GLY A 315 27.70 -27.22 5.60
CA GLY A 315 26.86 -26.41 6.48
C GLY A 315 25.59 -25.90 5.80
N ARG A 316 25.62 -25.65 4.49
CA ARG A 316 24.41 -25.32 3.71
C ARG A 316 23.52 -26.55 3.52
N ILE A 317 24.08 -27.71 3.21
CA ILE A 317 23.33 -28.97 3.10
C ILE A 317 22.66 -29.30 4.44
N TRP A 318 23.38 -29.20 5.56
CA TRP A 318 22.80 -29.41 6.89
C TRP A 318 21.57 -28.54 7.13
N ARG A 319 21.67 -27.23 6.86
CA ARG A 319 20.54 -26.29 7.03
C ARG A 319 19.33 -26.60 6.13
N LEU A 320 19.56 -27.20 4.97
CA LEU A 320 18.49 -27.62 4.05
C LEU A 320 17.89 -28.98 4.45
N SER A 321 18.66 -29.84 5.11
CA SER A 321 18.23 -31.20 5.45
C SER A 321 17.58 -31.34 6.83
N ASP A 322 17.99 -30.53 7.81
CA ASP A 322 17.38 -30.44 9.14
C ASP A 322 16.10 -29.58 9.06
N VAL A 323 15.02 -30.20 8.56
CA VAL A 323 13.76 -29.53 8.18
C VAL A 323 12.97 -29.11 9.41
N ASP A 324 12.95 -29.95 10.45
CA ASP A 324 12.29 -29.64 11.72
C ASP A 324 13.17 -28.81 12.67
N ARG A 325 14.45 -28.59 12.33
CA ARG A 325 15.43 -27.75 13.03
C ARG A 325 15.69 -28.21 14.45
N ASP A 326 15.62 -29.52 14.70
CA ASP A 326 15.86 -30.09 16.02
C ASP A 326 17.35 -30.41 16.29
N GLY A 327 18.22 -30.19 15.30
CA GLY A 327 19.67 -30.42 15.40
C GLY A 327 20.08 -31.89 15.26
N MET A 328 19.14 -32.75 14.87
CA MET A 328 19.33 -34.16 14.55
C MET A 328 18.77 -34.43 13.15
N LEU A 329 19.08 -35.60 12.58
CA LEU A 329 18.50 -36.02 11.30
C LEU A 329 17.77 -37.33 11.51
N ASP A 330 16.49 -37.38 11.18
CA ASP A 330 15.79 -38.67 11.01
C ASP A 330 16.17 -39.36 9.68
N ALA A 331 15.58 -40.51 9.41
CA ALA A 331 15.90 -41.31 8.23
C ALA A 331 15.59 -40.57 6.91
N GLU A 332 14.54 -39.75 6.86
CA GLU A 332 14.18 -39.01 5.64
C GLU A 332 15.08 -37.78 5.45
N GLU A 333 15.39 -37.07 6.53
CA GLU A 333 16.33 -35.95 6.49
C GLU A 333 17.76 -36.38 6.16
N PHE A 334 18.16 -37.55 6.65
CA PHE A 334 19.45 -38.14 6.29
C PHE A 334 19.52 -38.52 4.81
N ALA A 335 18.44 -39.11 4.27
CA ALA A 335 18.34 -39.40 2.85
C ALA A 335 18.36 -38.12 2.00
N LEU A 336 17.67 -37.06 2.45
CA LEU A 336 17.73 -35.73 1.83
C LEU A 336 19.15 -35.17 1.82
N ALA A 337 19.88 -35.27 2.94
CA ALA A 337 21.27 -34.84 3.04
C ALA A 337 22.17 -35.62 2.05
N GLY A 338 21.97 -36.93 1.96
CA GLY A 338 22.69 -37.78 0.99
C GLY A 338 22.41 -37.41 -0.46
N HIS A 339 21.15 -37.16 -0.80
CA HIS A 339 20.76 -36.70 -2.12
C HIS A 339 21.40 -35.35 -2.47
N LEU A 340 21.36 -34.36 -1.57
CA LEU A 340 21.97 -33.04 -1.80
C LEU A 340 23.50 -33.11 -1.92
N ILE A 341 24.16 -34.01 -1.19
CA ILE A 341 25.59 -34.32 -1.37
C ILE A 341 25.82 -34.87 -2.77
N GLY A 342 25.02 -35.85 -3.21
CA GLY A 342 25.09 -36.44 -4.55
C GLY A 342 24.94 -35.39 -5.67
N VAL A 343 23.89 -34.57 -5.60
CA VAL A 343 23.63 -33.45 -6.51
C VAL A 343 24.84 -32.52 -6.59
N LYS A 344 25.47 -32.22 -5.46
CA LYS A 344 26.63 -31.33 -5.44
C LYS A 344 27.90 -31.99 -6.02
N LEU A 345 28.08 -33.28 -5.80
CA LEU A 345 29.19 -34.06 -6.39
C LEU A 345 29.05 -34.23 -7.90
N GLU A 346 27.82 -34.26 -8.42
CA GLU A 346 27.52 -34.20 -9.87
C GLU A 346 27.79 -32.81 -10.49
N GLY A 347 28.24 -31.83 -9.69
CA GLY A 347 28.54 -30.48 -10.15
C GLY A 347 27.33 -29.54 -10.20
N LYS A 348 26.14 -29.97 -9.77
CA LYS A 348 24.94 -29.13 -9.77
C LYS A 348 24.95 -28.14 -8.59
N GLY A 349 24.22 -27.04 -8.77
CA GLY A 349 24.01 -26.03 -7.71
C GLY A 349 23.11 -26.55 -6.59
N LEU A 350 23.32 -26.06 -5.37
CA LEU A 350 22.37 -26.27 -4.27
C LEU A 350 21.31 -25.17 -4.32
N PRO A 351 20.03 -25.47 -4.05
CA PRO A 351 18.99 -24.45 -4.02
C PRO A 351 19.18 -23.52 -2.82
N ASN A 352 18.67 -22.28 -2.92
CA ASN A 352 18.75 -21.29 -1.83
C ASN A 352 17.83 -21.67 -0.67
N ASP A 353 16.62 -22.10 -0.99
CA ASP A 353 15.63 -22.66 -0.07
C ASP A 353 15.21 -24.06 -0.54
N LEU A 354 14.72 -24.91 0.37
CA LEU A 354 14.34 -26.28 0.03
C LEU A 354 13.03 -26.28 -0.78
N PRO A 355 13.03 -26.68 -2.06
CA PRO A 355 11.80 -26.73 -2.87
C PRO A 355 10.80 -27.77 -2.32
N PRO A 356 9.48 -27.57 -2.47
CA PRO A 356 8.44 -28.47 -1.94
C PRO A 356 8.65 -29.94 -2.31
N ARG A 357 9.06 -30.22 -3.55
CA ARG A 357 9.35 -31.58 -4.05
C ARG A 357 10.48 -32.31 -3.33
N LEU A 358 11.41 -31.59 -2.70
CA LEU A 358 12.52 -32.14 -1.91
C LEU A 358 12.18 -32.24 -0.42
N VAL A 359 11.08 -31.63 0.04
CA VAL A 359 10.62 -31.77 1.42
C VAL A 359 10.18 -33.21 1.66
N PRO A 360 10.71 -33.89 2.71
CA PRO A 360 10.29 -35.22 3.10
C PRO A 360 8.76 -35.31 3.25
N PRO A 361 8.11 -36.39 2.76
CA PRO A 361 6.66 -36.51 2.80
C PRO A 361 6.06 -36.33 4.19
N SER A 362 6.73 -36.85 5.24
CA SER A 362 6.27 -36.70 6.63
C SER A 362 6.34 -35.26 7.16
N LYS A 363 7.06 -34.36 6.47
CA LYS A 363 7.31 -32.97 6.86
C LYS A 363 6.70 -31.95 5.88
N ARG A 364 5.98 -32.41 4.85
CA ARG A 364 5.17 -31.54 3.99
C ARG A 364 4.02 -30.96 4.82
N ARG A 365 3.79 -29.65 4.72
CA ARG A 365 2.71 -28.96 5.42
C ARG A 365 1.43 -28.94 4.61
#